data_AF-A0AA36NME2-F1
#
_entry.id   AF-A0AA36NME2-F1
#
_cell.length_a   1.000
_cell.length_b   1.000
_cell.length_c   1.000
_cell.angle_alpha   90.00
_cell.angle_beta   90.00
_cell.angle_gamma   90.00
#
_symmetry.space_group_name_H-M   'P 1'
#
loop_
_entity.id
_entity.type
_entity.pdbx_description
1 polymer ?
#
loop_
_entity_poly.entity_id
_entity_poly.type
_entity_poly.pdbx_seq_one_letter_code
_entity_poly.pdbx_strand_id
1 'polypeptide(L)'
;MEGSPNKKKKVMDFRKTFKDGQKFLTPPVADPTRAFYESLLEEKPDSIIAIRFCVEYGVKQLDDHKKLLRKYSNLKEKGAFNIHAKIKRALEKRHKIGALSKEKKEKKEKKEKKEKEKST
;
A
#
# COMPACT_ATOMS: atom_id res chain seq x y z
N MET A 1 -57.64 14.63 -8.26
CA MET A 1 -56.67 15.16 -7.29
C MET A 1 -55.34 15.31 -8.00
N GLU A 2 -54.74 16.48 -7.80
CA GLU A 2 -53.76 17.11 -8.67
C GLU A 2 -52.45 16.35 -8.84
N GLY A 3 -51.90 16.46 -10.04
CA GLY A 3 -50.51 16.10 -10.33
C GLY A 3 -49.54 17.22 -9.95
N SER A 4 -48.28 16.81 -9.75
CA SER A 4 -47.04 17.60 -9.62
C SER A 4 -46.63 18.02 -8.19
N PRO A 5 -45.32 18.17 -7.88
CA PRO A 5 -44.21 18.33 -8.82
C PRO A 5 -43.11 17.26 -8.74
N ASN A 6 -42.67 16.87 -9.93
CA ASN A 6 -41.39 16.25 -10.21
C ASN A 6 -40.26 17.07 -9.58
N LYS A 7 -39.82 16.70 -8.38
CA LYS A 7 -38.63 17.26 -7.74
C LYS A 7 -37.43 16.90 -8.60
N LYS A 8 -37.02 17.82 -9.48
CA LYS A 8 -35.71 17.81 -10.13
C LYS A 8 -34.68 17.69 -9.01
N LYS A 9 -34.19 16.47 -8.74
CA LYS A 9 -33.11 16.22 -7.79
C LYS A 9 -31.96 17.08 -8.27
N LYS A 10 -31.65 18.17 -7.56
CA LYS A 10 -30.39 18.89 -7.74
C LYS A 10 -29.32 17.82 -7.65
N VAL A 11 -28.68 17.51 -8.78
CA VAL A 11 -27.56 16.58 -8.83
C VAL A 11 -26.40 17.35 -8.19
N MET A 12 -26.38 17.37 -6.85
CA MET A 12 -25.25 17.90 -6.10
C MET A 12 -24.07 17.00 -6.45
N ASP A 13 -23.06 17.58 -7.10
CA ASP A 13 -21.85 16.86 -7.41
C ASP A 13 -21.06 16.62 -6.12
N PHE A 14 -21.28 15.47 -5.50
CA PHE A 14 -20.64 15.05 -4.25
C PHE A 14 -19.10 15.00 -4.36
N ARG A 15 -18.55 15.03 -5.56
CA ARG A 15 -17.09 15.15 -5.78
C ARG A 15 -16.53 16.47 -5.26
N LYS A 16 -17.35 17.53 -5.18
CA LYS A 16 -16.95 18.83 -4.62
C LYS A 16 -16.74 18.79 -3.11
N THR A 17 -17.28 17.78 -2.43
CA THR A 17 -17.15 17.57 -0.97
C THR A 17 -16.14 16.48 -0.63
N PHE A 18 -15.38 15.99 -1.61
CA PHE A 18 -14.38 14.96 -1.38
C PHE A 18 -13.22 15.51 -0.55
N LYS A 19 -12.75 14.67 0.38
CA LYS A 19 -11.53 14.95 1.14
C LYS A 19 -10.31 14.83 0.22
N ASP A 20 -9.20 15.41 0.64
CA ASP A 20 -7.95 15.29 -0.12
C ASP A 20 -7.54 13.83 -0.31
N GLY A 21 -7.31 13.42 -1.57
CA GLY A 21 -6.97 12.04 -1.92
C GLY A 21 -8.17 11.07 -2.01
N GLN A 22 -9.39 11.52 -1.68
CA GLN A 22 -10.60 10.75 -1.90
C GLN A 22 -10.95 10.74 -3.39
N LYS A 23 -11.15 9.54 -3.93
CA LYS A 23 -11.50 9.29 -5.34
C LYS A 23 -12.91 8.76 -5.49
N PHE A 24 -13.40 8.07 -4.46
CA PHE A 24 -14.67 7.37 -4.47
C PHE A 24 -15.59 7.90 -3.38
N LEU A 25 -16.89 7.69 -3.56
CA LEU A 25 -17.88 7.99 -2.54
C LEU A 25 -17.62 7.16 -1.29
N THR A 26 -17.85 7.76 -0.13
CA THR A 26 -17.69 7.05 1.14
C THR A 26 -18.75 5.96 1.27
N PRO A 27 -18.36 4.69 1.45
CA PRO A 27 -19.30 3.58 1.52
C PRO A 27 -20.13 3.66 2.82
N PRO A 28 -21.35 3.10 2.80
CA PRO A 28 -22.20 3.00 3.99
C PRO A 28 -21.50 2.27 5.15
N VAL A 29 -21.88 2.58 6.39
CA VAL A 29 -21.31 1.94 7.59
C VAL A 29 -21.61 0.43 7.62
N ALA A 30 -22.75 0.01 7.06
CA ALA A 30 -23.14 -1.39 6.95
C ALA A 30 -22.36 -2.18 5.87
N ASP A 31 -21.50 -1.51 5.09
CA ASP A 31 -20.72 -2.19 4.07
C ASP A 31 -19.64 -3.09 4.70
N PRO A 32 -19.62 -4.41 4.40
CA PRO A 32 -18.68 -5.33 5.02
C PRO A 32 -17.23 -5.05 4.61
N THR A 33 -17.01 -4.50 3.42
CA THR A 33 -15.67 -4.12 2.94
C THR A 33 -15.12 -2.96 3.76
N ARG A 34 -15.97 -1.97 4.05
CA ARG A 34 -15.63 -0.86 4.94
C ARG A 34 -15.27 -1.38 6.34
N ALA A 35 -16.14 -2.17 6.94
CA ALA A 35 -15.92 -2.72 8.28
C ALA A 35 -14.60 -3.50 8.35
N PHE A 36 -14.32 -4.34 7.35
CA PHE A 36 -13.08 -5.09 7.25
C PHE A 36 -11.83 -4.18 7.24
N TYR A 37 -11.80 -3.15 6.39
CA TYR A 37 -10.63 -2.26 6.31
C TYR A 37 -10.49 -1.33 7.51
N GLU A 38 -11.59 -0.93 8.15
CA GLU A 38 -11.53 -0.19 9.41
C GLU A 38 -10.90 -1.05 10.51
N SER A 39 -11.39 -2.28 10.72
CA SER A 39 -10.81 -3.20 11.70
C SER A 39 -9.35 -3.55 11.37
N LEU A 40 -9.03 -3.77 10.10
CA LEU A 40 -7.65 -4.04 9.66
C LEU A 40 -6.71 -2.86 9.97
N LEU A 41 -7.22 -1.63 9.88
CA LEU A 41 -6.45 -0.44 10.22
C LEU A 41 -6.24 -0.29 11.74
N GLU A 42 -7.21 -0.69 12.54
CA GLU A 42 -7.11 -0.71 14.01
C GLU A 42 -6.09 -1.76 14.48
N GLU A 43 -6.13 -2.96 13.91
CA GLU A 43 -5.17 -4.02 14.23
C GLU A 43 -3.77 -3.73 13.66
N LYS A 44 -3.70 -3.18 12.43
CA LYS A 44 -2.45 -2.91 11.71
C LYS A 44 -2.49 -1.49 11.10
N PRO A 45 -2.07 -0.45 11.85
CA PRO A 45 -2.14 0.95 11.40
C PRO A 45 -1.18 1.29 10.25
N ASP A 46 -0.30 0.35 9.87
CA ASP A 46 0.64 0.45 8.75
C ASP A 46 0.24 -0.44 7.57
N SER A 47 -0.96 -1.04 7.61
CA SER A 47 -1.51 -1.82 6.51
C SER A 47 -1.70 -0.95 5.27
N ILE A 48 -0.89 -1.22 4.24
CA ILE A 48 -0.86 -0.46 2.98
C ILE A 48 -2.25 -0.44 2.30
N ILE A 49 -2.95 -1.58 2.32
CA ILE A 49 -4.28 -1.71 1.69
C ILE A 49 -5.36 -0.97 2.47
N ALA A 50 -5.32 -1.03 3.82
CA ALA A 50 -6.28 -0.32 4.66
C ALA A 50 -6.09 1.19 4.57
N ILE A 51 -4.84 1.67 4.65
CA ILE A 51 -4.51 3.10 4.48
C ILE A 51 -5.00 3.60 3.13
N ARG A 52 -4.76 2.85 2.05
CA ARG A 52 -5.24 3.21 0.71
C ARG A 52 -6.76 3.27 0.66
N PHE A 53 -7.45 2.25 1.17
CA PHE A 53 -8.91 2.21 1.15
C PHE A 53 -9.51 3.37 1.95
N CYS A 54 -9.07 3.58 3.19
CA CYS A 54 -9.59 4.64 4.04
C CYS A 54 -9.38 6.05 3.45
N VAL A 55 -8.26 6.28 2.74
CA VAL A 55 -7.99 7.56 2.06
C VAL A 55 -8.80 7.68 0.76
N GLU A 56 -8.79 6.67 -0.12
CA GLU A 56 -9.48 6.75 -1.42
C GLU A 56 -11.01 6.82 -1.29
N TYR A 57 -11.57 6.28 -0.22
CA TYR A 57 -13.01 6.31 0.08
C TYR A 57 -13.38 7.33 1.18
N GLY A 58 -12.40 8.02 1.79
CA GLY A 58 -12.64 9.05 2.80
C GLY A 58 -13.39 8.57 4.04
N VAL A 59 -13.14 7.32 4.48
CA VAL A 59 -13.92 6.60 5.51
C VAL A 59 -13.79 7.24 6.89
N LYS A 60 -12.58 7.67 7.27
CA LYS A 60 -12.28 8.23 8.61
C LYS A 60 -12.63 9.71 8.69
N GLN A 61 -12.76 10.24 9.91
CA GLN A 61 -13.00 11.66 10.15
C GLN A 61 -11.83 12.55 9.66
N LEU A 62 -12.05 13.86 9.58
CA LEU A 62 -11.15 14.82 8.93
C LEU A 62 -9.73 14.81 9.53
N ASP A 63 -9.59 14.76 10.86
CA ASP A 63 -8.28 14.73 11.54
C ASP A 63 -7.51 13.43 11.30
N ASP A 64 -8.18 12.29 11.43
CA ASP A 64 -7.58 10.98 11.17
C ASP A 64 -7.24 10.81 9.69
N HIS A 65 -8.08 11.34 8.81
CA HIS A 65 -7.86 11.33 7.37
C HIS A 65 -6.59 12.10 7.01
N LYS A 66 -6.33 13.27 7.59
CA LYS A 66 -5.08 14.02 7.36
C LYS A 66 -3.85 13.22 7.77
N LYS A 67 -3.90 12.54 8.92
CA LYS A 67 -2.80 11.67 9.40
C LYS A 67 -2.57 10.50 8.43
N LEU A 68 -3.65 9.86 7.99
CA LEU A 68 -3.61 8.76 7.02
C LEU A 68 -3.11 9.21 5.66
N LEU A 69 -3.52 10.38 5.19
CA LEU A 69 -3.10 10.94 3.91
C LEU A 69 -1.57 11.16 3.88
N ARG A 70 -0.99 11.63 4.98
CA ARG A 70 0.46 11.77 5.11
C ARG A 70 1.17 10.41 5.01
N LYS A 71 0.64 9.37 5.69
CA LYS A 71 1.16 8.00 5.55
C LYS A 71 1.02 7.49 4.10
N TYR A 72 -0.13 7.72 3.48
CA TYR A 72 -0.43 7.31 2.12
C TYR A 72 0.52 7.95 1.11
N SER A 73 0.81 9.25 1.24
CA SER A 73 1.77 9.95 0.39
C SER A 73 3.17 9.31 0.49
N ASN A 74 3.68 9.13 1.71
CA ASN A 74 4.97 8.48 1.93
C ASN A 74 5.03 7.07 1.34
N LEU A 75 3.95 6.29 1.44
CA LEU A 75 3.87 4.95 0.85
C LEU A 75 3.82 4.99 -0.68
N LYS A 76 3.13 5.99 -1.25
CA LYS A 76 3.02 6.19 -2.69
C LYS A 76 4.36 6.57 -3.29
N GLU A 77 5.09 7.49 -2.68
CA GLU A 77 6.45 7.88 -3.08
C GLU A 77 7.43 6.72 -3.00
N LYS A 78 7.29 5.85 -1.98
CA LYS A 78 8.07 4.61 -1.85
C LYS A 78 7.69 3.53 -2.87
N GLY A 79 6.70 3.78 -3.73
CA GLY A 79 6.23 2.82 -4.74
C GLY A 79 5.45 1.64 -4.16
N ALA A 80 4.90 1.76 -2.94
CA ALA A 80 4.22 0.66 -2.26
C ALA A 80 2.97 0.15 -3.02
N PHE A 81 2.38 1.00 -3.87
CA PHE A 81 1.20 0.67 -4.67
C PHE A 81 1.53 0.26 -6.11
N ASN A 82 2.78 0.38 -6.56
CA ASN A 82 3.18 0.00 -7.91
C ASN A 82 3.68 -1.46 -7.92
N ILE A 83 2.87 -2.36 -8.47
CA ILE A 83 3.19 -3.79 -8.58
C ILE A 83 4.49 -4.01 -9.37
N HIS A 84 4.69 -3.28 -10.47
CA HIS A 84 5.91 -3.39 -11.28
C HIS A 84 7.16 -2.99 -10.48
N ALA A 85 7.06 -1.93 -9.68
CA ALA A 85 8.16 -1.50 -8.81
C ALA A 85 8.48 -2.56 -7.73
N LYS A 86 7.46 -3.21 -7.16
CA LYS A 86 7.64 -4.31 -6.20
C LYS A 86 8.31 -5.53 -6.85
N ILE A 87 7.85 -5.93 -8.03
CA ILE A 87 8.42 -7.07 -8.77
C ILE A 87 9.89 -6.79 -9.11
N LYS A 88 10.20 -5.60 -9.67
CA LYS A 88 11.57 -5.19 -9.98
C LYS A 88 12.47 -5.25 -8.74
N ARG A 89 12.04 -4.66 -7.63
CA ARG A 89 12.81 -4.63 -6.38
C ARG A 89 13.01 -6.03 -5.78
N ALA A 90 12.03 -6.91 -5.90
CA ALA A 90 12.14 -8.30 -5.46
C ALA A 90 13.14 -9.09 -6.32
N LEU A 91 13.13 -8.90 -7.64
CA LEU A 91 14.08 -9.51 -8.57
C LEU A 91 15.51 -9.03 -8.31
N GLU A 92 15.72 -7.72 -8.17
CA GLU A 92 17.04 -7.13 -7.85
C GLU A 92 17.58 -7.64 -6.51
N LYS A 93 16.72 -7.79 -5.50
CA LYS A 93 17.12 -8.35 -4.20
C LYS A 93 17.55 -9.81 -4.32
N ARG A 94 16.82 -10.64 -5.09
CA ARG A 94 17.22 -12.03 -5.36
C ARG A 94 18.55 -12.11 -6.10
N HIS A 95 18.77 -11.23 -7.09
CA HIS A 95 20.01 -11.21 -7.86
C HIS A 95 21.23 -10.81 -6.99
N LYS A 96 21.07 -9.82 -6.11
CA LYS A 96 22.11 -9.43 -5.13
C LYS A 96 22.43 -10.55 -4.14
N ILE A 97 21.42 -11.22 -3.61
CA ILE A 97 21.62 -12.35 -2.67
C ILE A 97 22.34 -13.50 -3.37
N GLY A 98 21.96 -13.83 -4.61
CA GLY A 98 22.61 -14.86 -5.42
C GLY A 98 24.08 -14.54 -5.76
N ALA A 99 24.39 -13.27 -6.03
CA ALA A 99 25.77 -12.83 -6.26
C ALA A 99 26.63 -12.92 -4.98
N LEU A 100 26.10 -12.46 -3.85
CA LEU A 100 26.77 -12.52 -2.54
C LEU A 100 27.03 -13.96 -2.06
N SER A 101 26.10 -14.88 -2.33
CA SER A 101 26.26 -16.29 -1.96
C SER A 101 27.28 -17.01 -2.84
N LYS A 102 27.34 -16.68 -4.14
CA LYS A 102 28.35 -17.23 -5.07
C LYS A 102 29.76 -16.75 -4.72
N GLU A 103 29.93 -15.46 -4.44
CA GLU A 103 31.23 -14.89 -4.04
C GLU A 103 31.74 -15.48 -2.70
N LYS A 104 30.83 -15.71 -1.73
CA LYS A 104 31.19 -16.38 -0.47
C LYS A 104 31.62 -17.84 -0.68
N LYS A 105 31.00 -18.56 -1.61
CA LYS A 105 31.34 -19.96 -1.91
C LYS A 105 32.72 -20.06 -2.56
N GLU A 106 33.00 -19.22 -3.56
CA GLU A 106 34.31 -19.17 -4.22
C GLU A 106 35.45 -18.77 -3.27
N LYS A 107 35.22 -17.81 -2.36
CA LYS A 107 36.21 -17.45 -1.33
C LYS A 107 36.50 -18.60 -0.35
N LYS A 108 35.50 -19.42 -0.01
CA LYS A 108 35.67 -20.57 0.90
C LYS A 108 36.47 -21.69 0.24
N GLU A 109 36.14 -22.06 -1.01
CA GLU A 109 36.86 -23.10 -1.76
C GLU A 109 38.33 -22.70 -2.03
N LYS A 110 38.60 -21.42 -2.30
CA LYS A 110 39.97 -20.93 -2.49
C LYS A 110 40.80 -20.97 -1.20
N LYS A 111 40.16 -20.81 -0.03
CA LYS A 111 40.83 -20.88 1.27
C LYS A 111 41.18 -22.32 1.64
N GLU A 112 40.27 -23.27 1.42
CA GLU A 112 40.50 -24.70 1.68
C GLU A 112 41.59 -25.29 0.77
N LYS A 113 41.66 -24.90 -0.52
CA LYS A 113 42.77 -25.32 -1.40
C LYS A 113 44.13 -24.83 -0.91
N LYS A 114 44.21 -23.58 -0.45
CA LYS A 114 45.46 -22.94 -0.02
C LYS A 114 45.98 -23.46 1.32
N GLU A 115 45.11 -24.01 2.17
CA GLU A 115 45.50 -24.69 3.41
C GLU A 115 46.01 -26.11 3.12
N LYS A 116 45.42 -26.81 2.14
CA LYS A 116 45.84 -28.16 1.74
C LYS A 116 47.23 -28.21 1.10
N GLU A 117 47.59 -27.21 0.29
CA GLU A 117 48.91 -27.08 -0.35
C GLU A 117 50.03 -26.67 0.62
N LYS A 118 49.71 -26.17 1.82
CA LYS A 118 50.72 -25.80 2.84
C LYS A 118 51.04 -26.92 3.84
N SER A 119 50.26 -28.01 3.81
CA SER A 119 50.38 -29.15 4.72
C SER A 119 51.05 -30.39 4.10
N THR A 120 51.50 -30.30 2.85
CA THR A 120 52.29 -31.29 2.10
C THR A 120 53.59 -30.64 1.65
#